data_AF-A0A086MR37-F1
#
_entry.id   AF-A0A086MR37-F1
#
_cell.length_a   1.000
_cell.length_b   1.000
_cell.length_c   1.000
_cell.angle_alpha   90.00
_cell.angle_beta   90.00
_cell.angle_gamma   90.00
#
_symmetry.space_group_name_H-M   'P 1'
#
loop_
_entity.id
_entity.type
_entity.pdbx_description
1 polymer ?
#
loop_
_entity_poly.entity_id
_entity_poly.type
_entity_poly.pdbx_seq_one_letter_code
_entity_poly.pdbx_strand_id
1 'polypeptide(L)'
;MTDTSHPSGDDRPFTSGPVPLELLPFLPEDFHDGGDAGDWLAHLKPWGWTGVRDWGSEGWNLTNWPYQAVALYDSPFDICYALAIYTEGDVAVEAWATREERNASVTALALSYWSHSDRGPADAPDPDTPPAETPARFRCPYTPDDSAP
;
A
#
# COMPACT_ATOMS: atom_id res chain seq x y z
N MET A 1 -19.89 -2.48 -32.27
CA MET A 1 -19.09 -3.53 -31.63
C MET A 1 -17.68 -2.99 -31.54
N THR A 2 -17.32 -2.38 -30.42
CA THR A 2 -15.93 -2.03 -30.10
C THR A 2 -15.47 -3.05 -29.09
N ASP A 3 -14.71 -4.01 -29.58
CA ASP A 3 -14.01 -5.00 -28.78
C ASP A 3 -12.87 -4.28 -28.05
N THR A 4 -13.08 -3.96 -26.77
CA THR A 4 -12.03 -3.43 -25.91
C THR A 4 -11.19 -4.61 -25.44
N SER A 5 -10.38 -5.16 -26.35
CA SER A 5 -9.36 -6.15 -26.03
C SER A 5 -8.44 -5.57 -24.94
N HIS A 6 -8.57 -6.07 -23.72
CA HIS A 6 -7.56 -5.88 -22.68
C HIS A 6 -6.28 -6.57 -23.15
N PRO A 7 -5.10 -5.97 -22.98
CA PRO A 7 -3.86 -6.64 -23.33
C PRO A 7 -3.75 -7.95 -22.54
N SER A 8 -3.61 -9.08 -23.26
CA SER A 8 -3.23 -10.36 -22.68
C SER A 8 -1.95 -10.19 -21.87
N GLY A 9 -1.85 -10.86 -20.71
CA GLY A 9 -0.76 -10.68 -19.73
C GLY A 9 0.66 -10.95 -20.23
N ASP A 10 0.86 -11.34 -21.49
CA ASP A 10 2.15 -11.63 -22.11
C ASP A 10 2.91 -10.38 -22.62
N ASP A 11 2.23 -9.23 -22.72
CA ASP A 11 2.84 -7.95 -23.18
C ASP A 11 3.17 -6.97 -22.02
N ARG A 12 3.06 -7.40 -20.76
CA ARG A 12 3.42 -6.52 -19.63
C ARG A 12 4.94 -6.31 -19.59
N PRO A 13 5.42 -5.07 -19.43
CA PRO A 13 6.85 -4.79 -19.39
C PRO A 13 7.53 -5.38 -18.14
N PHE A 14 6.76 -5.64 -17.09
CA PHE A 14 7.22 -6.27 -15.85
C PHE A 14 6.20 -7.34 -15.42
N THR A 15 6.70 -8.49 -14.99
CA THR A 15 5.86 -9.63 -14.56
C THR A 15 6.09 -10.01 -13.09
N SER A 16 7.21 -9.60 -12.51
CA SER A 16 7.55 -9.75 -11.09
C SER A 16 8.72 -8.83 -10.74
N GLY A 17 8.87 -8.49 -9.47
CA GLY A 17 10.00 -7.79 -8.90
C GLY A 17 9.81 -6.27 -8.84
N PRO A 18 10.85 -5.56 -8.39
CA PRO A 18 10.83 -4.11 -8.28
C PRO A 18 10.70 -3.44 -9.65
N VAL A 19 9.99 -2.32 -9.70
CA VAL A 19 9.75 -1.52 -10.90
C VAL A 19 10.36 -0.12 -10.73
N PRO A 20 10.89 0.50 -11.80
CA PRO A 20 11.45 1.85 -11.71
C PRO A 20 10.42 2.90 -11.25
N LEU A 21 10.82 3.78 -10.33
CA LEU A 21 9.94 4.78 -9.72
C LEU A 21 9.52 5.88 -10.72
N GLU A 22 10.26 6.04 -11.81
CA GLU A 22 9.97 6.99 -12.89
C GLU A 22 8.66 6.68 -13.65
N LEU A 23 8.09 5.49 -13.42
CA LEU A 23 6.78 5.10 -13.95
C LEU A 23 5.61 5.52 -13.05
N LEU A 24 5.90 5.99 -11.84
CA LEU A 24 4.87 6.44 -10.91
C LEU A 24 4.37 7.84 -11.29
N PRO A 25 3.10 8.17 -10.99
CA PRO A 25 2.63 9.54 -11.04
C PRO A 25 3.35 10.37 -9.97
N PHE A 26 3.14 11.68 -9.99
CA PHE A 26 3.76 12.60 -9.05
C PHE A 26 3.59 12.15 -7.58
N LEU A 27 4.70 12.16 -6.86
CA LEU A 27 4.82 11.95 -5.42
C LEU A 27 5.91 12.92 -4.92
N PRO A 28 5.64 13.78 -3.94
CA PRO A 28 6.68 14.57 -3.31
C PRO A 28 7.54 13.66 -2.43
N GLU A 29 8.84 13.60 -2.70
CA GLU A 29 9.82 12.82 -1.91
C GLU A 29 10.04 13.45 -0.51
N ASP A 30 9.85 14.77 -0.40
CA ASP A 30 9.88 15.52 0.86
C ASP A 30 8.61 16.38 0.98
N PHE A 31 7.90 16.27 2.10
CA PHE A 31 6.67 17.01 2.38
C PHE A 31 6.77 17.78 3.71
N HIS A 32 7.51 18.90 3.68
CA HIS A 32 7.76 19.76 4.85
C HIS A 32 7.00 21.11 4.79
N ASP A 33 5.86 21.15 4.12
CA ASP A 33 5.07 22.39 3.95
C ASP A 33 4.32 22.84 5.23
N GLY A 34 4.51 22.12 6.34
CA GLY A 34 3.86 22.37 7.63
C GLY A 34 2.52 21.64 7.80
N GLY A 35 2.13 20.80 6.83
CA GLY A 35 0.98 19.91 6.93
C GLY A 35 1.27 18.59 7.64
N ASP A 36 0.21 17.83 7.94
CA ASP A 36 0.29 16.49 8.52
C ASP A 36 0.10 15.37 7.48
N ALA A 37 0.06 14.12 7.93
CA ALA A 37 -0.19 12.97 7.07
C ALA A 37 -1.51 13.06 6.27
N GLY A 38 -2.53 13.72 6.80
CA GLY A 38 -3.79 13.97 6.12
C GLY A 38 -3.63 14.97 4.98
N ASP A 39 -2.90 16.06 5.21
CA ASP A 39 -2.57 17.03 4.17
C ASP A 39 -1.76 16.39 3.04
N TRP A 40 -0.77 15.57 3.38
CA TRP A 40 0.01 14.82 2.40
C TRP A 40 -0.88 13.91 1.54
N LEU A 41 -1.74 13.10 2.15
CA LEU A 41 -2.67 12.22 1.41
C LEU A 41 -3.64 13.01 0.51
N ALA A 42 -4.10 14.18 0.95
CA ALA A 42 -4.96 15.05 0.15
C ALA A 42 -4.25 15.56 -1.11
N HIS A 43 -2.95 15.85 -1.03
CA HIS A 43 -2.12 16.25 -2.17
C HIS A 43 -1.89 15.12 -3.18
N LEU A 44 -1.89 13.87 -2.74
CA LEU A 44 -1.67 12.71 -3.62
C LEU A 44 -2.94 12.26 -4.36
N LYS A 45 -4.12 12.51 -3.80
CA LYS A 45 -5.40 12.06 -4.35
C LYS A 45 -5.62 12.42 -5.83
N PRO A 46 -5.32 13.65 -6.31
CA PRO A 46 -5.46 14.00 -7.73
C PRO A 46 -4.58 13.17 -8.68
N TRP A 47 -3.52 12.55 -8.15
CA TRP A 47 -2.55 11.74 -8.88
C TRP A 47 -2.87 10.24 -8.85
N GLY A 48 -4.02 9.85 -8.29
CA GLY A 48 -4.49 8.46 -8.30
C GLY A 48 -4.01 7.62 -7.11
N TRP A 49 -3.31 8.21 -6.15
CA TRP A 49 -2.95 7.52 -4.92
C TRP A 49 -4.15 7.39 -3.98
N THR A 50 -4.22 6.26 -3.28
CA THR A 50 -5.25 5.95 -2.29
C THR A 50 -4.61 5.84 -0.91
N GLY A 51 -5.01 6.71 0.02
CA GLY A 51 -4.59 6.60 1.42
C GLY A 51 -5.18 5.36 2.08
N VAL A 52 -4.35 4.58 2.76
CA VAL A 52 -4.76 3.36 3.47
C VAL A 52 -4.35 3.47 4.93
N ARG A 53 -5.34 3.29 5.81
CA ARG A 53 -5.17 3.37 7.26
C ARG A 53 -5.21 2.02 7.94
N ASP A 54 -5.96 1.09 7.34
CA ASP A 54 -6.31 -0.18 7.93
C ASP A 54 -5.86 -1.32 6.99
N TRP A 55 -5.39 -2.41 7.58
CA TRP A 55 -4.88 -3.57 6.86
C TRP A 55 -5.32 -4.87 7.52
N GLY A 56 -5.36 -5.94 6.73
CA GLY A 56 -5.89 -7.24 7.14
C GLY A 56 -7.43 -7.25 7.16
N SER A 57 -7.98 -8.45 7.31
CA SER A 57 -9.43 -8.69 7.17
C SER A 57 -10.27 -8.01 8.24
N GLU A 58 -9.71 -7.68 9.39
CA GLU A 58 -10.42 -7.00 10.49
C GLU A 58 -10.12 -5.50 10.57
N GLY A 59 -9.32 -4.96 9.65
CA GLY A 59 -9.05 -3.52 9.60
C GLY A 59 -8.16 -3.04 10.75
N TRP A 60 -7.08 -3.75 11.05
CA TRP A 60 -6.12 -3.33 12.05
C TRP A 60 -5.31 -2.13 11.55
N ASN A 61 -4.92 -1.24 12.46
CA ASN A 61 -4.16 -0.04 12.11
C ASN A 61 -2.86 -0.41 11.39
N LEU A 62 -2.63 0.16 10.21
CA LEU A 62 -1.44 -0.13 9.40
C LEU A 62 -0.20 0.62 9.91
N THR A 63 -0.37 1.80 10.50
CA THR A 63 0.73 2.67 10.94
C THR A 63 0.36 3.51 12.16
N ASN A 64 1.34 4.25 12.69
CA ASN A 64 1.16 5.21 13.77
C ASN A 64 0.55 6.54 13.29
N TRP A 65 -0.72 6.51 12.88
CA TRP A 65 -1.45 7.74 12.53
C TRP A 65 -1.55 8.73 13.73
N PRO A 66 -1.35 10.05 13.55
CA PRO A 66 -1.13 10.79 12.29
C PRO A 66 0.35 11.01 11.91
N TYR A 67 1.30 10.46 12.66
CA TYR A 67 2.72 10.67 12.41
C TYR A 67 3.22 9.90 11.19
N GLN A 68 2.56 8.78 10.89
CA GLN A 68 2.81 7.97 9.71
C GLN A 68 1.54 7.75 8.91
N ALA A 69 1.69 7.69 7.59
CA ALA A 69 0.62 7.33 6.68
C ALA A 69 1.12 6.53 5.49
N VAL A 70 0.20 5.78 4.90
CA VAL A 70 0.44 4.94 3.74
C VAL A 70 -0.45 5.39 2.60
N ALA A 71 0.13 5.54 1.41
CA ALA A 71 -0.59 5.74 0.17
C ALA A 71 -0.23 4.62 -0.81
N LEU A 72 -1.24 4.04 -1.46
CA LEU A 72 -1.06 2.97 -2.44
C LEU A 72 -1.44 3.48 -3.82
N TYR A 73 -0.68 3.06 -4.83
CA TYR A 73 -0.98 3.36 -6.22
C TYR A 73 -1.17 2.06 -6.99
N ASP A 74 -2.27 1.99 -7.73
CA ASP A 74 -2.54 0.94 -8.70
C ASP A 74 -2.53 1.59 -10.08
N SER A 75 -1.58 1.18 -10.93
CA SER A 75 -1.52 1.67 -12.29
C SER A 75 -2.81 1.35 -13.03
N PRO A 76 -3.45 2.32 -13.71
CA PRO A 76 -4.67 2.07 -14.48
C PRO A 76 -4.45 1.14 -15.69
N PHE A 77 -3.19 0.85 -16.00
CA PHE A 77 -2.77 -0.05 -17.09
C PHE A 77 -2.17 -1.37 -16.58
N ASP A 78 -2.28 -1.65 -15.28
CA ASP A 78 -1.69 -2.81 -14.60
C ASP A 78 -0.18 -2.98 -14.86
N ILE A 79 0.54 -1.87 -15.04
CA ILE A 79 1.99 -1.87 -15.31
C ILE A 79 2.80 -1.97 -14.02
N CYS A 80 2.31 -1.32 -12.95
CA CYS A 80 2.98 -1.28 -11.66
C CYS A 80 2.00 -1.01 -10.52
N TYR A 81 2.45 -1.33 -9.32
CA TYR A 81 1.74 -1.13 -8.06
C TYR A 81 2.74 -0.55 -7.08
N ALA A 82 2.37 0.45 -6.28
CA ALA A 82 3.31 1.12 -5.39
C ALA A 82 2.76 1.37 -4.00
N LEU A 83 3.70 1.55 -3.07
CA LEU A 83 3.52 1.87 -1.65
C LEU A 83 4.38 3.09 -1.36
N ALA A 84 3.74 4.17 -0.94
CA ALA A 84 4.39 5.34 -0.36
C ALA A 84 4.14 5.35 1.14
N ILE A 85 5.18 5.61 1.92
CA ILE A 85 5.13 5.75 3.37
C ILE A 85 5.61 7.14 3.73
N TYR A 86 4.74 7.93 4.34
CA TYR A 86 5.07 9.21 4.95
C TYR A 86 5.42 8.99 6.42
N THR A 87 6.49 9.62 6.91
CA THR A 87 6.85 9.73 8.33
C THR A 87 7.28 11.17 8.63
N GLU A 88 6.39 11.96 9.24
CA GLU A 88 6.66 13.34 9.70
C GLU A 88 7.41 14.24 8.70
N GLY A 89 7.16 14.07 7.40
CA GLY A 89 7.73 14.88 6.32
C GLY A 89 8.62 14.09 5.36
N ASP A 90 9.22 13.00 5.83
CA ASP A 90 10.02 12.11 4.99
C ASP A 90 9.11 11.13 4.24
N VAL A 91 9.38 10.90 2.94
CA VAL A 91 8.64 9.93 2.14
C VAL A 91 9.56 8.84 1.60
N ALA A 92 9.21 7.59 1.92
CA ALA A 92 9.80 6.40 1.29
C ALA A 92 8.81 5.83 0.27
N VAL A 93 9.30 5.38 -0.89
CA VAL A 93 8.44 4.75 -1.90
C VAL A 93 9.08 3.50 -2.48
N GLU A 94 8.24 2.49 -2.71
CA GLU A 94 8.60 1.26 -3.39
C GLU A 94 7.53 0.93 -4.44
N ALA A 95 7.94 0.32 -5.55
CA ALA A 95 7.05 -0.10 -6.63
C ALA A 95 7.38 -1.51 -7.13
N TRP A 96 6.35 -2.24 -7.51
CA TRP A 96 6.42 -3.64 -7.93
C TRP A 96 5.62 -3.90 -9.20
N ALA A 97 5.95 -5.00 -9.86
CA ALA A 97 5.25 -5.45 -11.05
C ALA A 97 3.85 -5.98 -10.75
N THR A 98 3.63 -6.52 -9.53
CA THR A 98 2.37 -7.15 -9.14
C THR A 98 1.76 -6.54 -7.88
N ARG A 99 0.42 -6.63 -7.78
CA ARG A 99 -0.31 -6.19 -6.59
C ARG A 99 0.04 -7.08 -5.40
N GLU A 100 0.29 -8.36 -5.64
CA GLU A 100 0.67 -9.35 -4.64
C GLU A 100 1.99 -8.99 -3.96
N GLU A 101 3.00 -8.58 -4.73
CA GLU A 101 4.29 -8.12 -4.21
C GLU A 101 4.13 -6.84 -3.39
N ARG A 102 3.36 -5.86 -3.91
CA ARG A 102 3.01 -4.66 -3.15
C ARG A 102 2.33 -5.00 -1.83
N ASN A 103 1.35 -5.90 -1.85
CA ASN A 103 0.62 -6.32 -0.66
C ASN A 103 1.52 -7.06 0.34
N ALA A 104 2.51 -7.81 -0.13
CA ALA A 104 3.51 -8.42 0.75
C ALA A 104 4.31 -7.36 1.51
N SER A 105 4.73 -6.28 0.85
CA SER A 105 5.41 -5.16 1.51
C SER A 105 4.51 -4.39 2.48
N VAL A 106 3.25 -4.15 2.12
CA VAL A 106 2.27 -3.56 3.06
C VAL A 106 2.07 -4.46 4.28
N THR A 107 2.04 -5.78 4.08
CA THR A 107 1.91 -6.76 5.16
C THR A 107 3.14 -6.75 6.07
N ALA A 108 4.34 -6.69 5.51
CA ALA A 108 5.57 -6.60 6.28
C ALA A 108 5.61 -5.31 7.14
N LEU A 109 5.19 -4.17 6.55
CA LEU A 109 5.02 -2.91 7.28
C LEU A 109 4.03 -3.07 8.44
N ALA A 110 2.88 -3.70 8.19
CA ALA A 110 1.85 -3.92 9.20
C ALA A 110 2.36 -4.79 10.36
N LEU A 111 2.99 -5.93 10.06
CA LEU A 111 3.54 -6.83 11.07
C LEU A 111 4.63 -6.14 11.91
N SER A 112 5.50 -5.34 11.27
CA SER A 112 6.52 -4.55 11.95
C SER A 112 5.91 -3.51 12.90
N TYR A 113 4.83 -2.84 12.49
CA TYR A 113 4.13 -1.90 13.36
C TYR A 113 3.42 -2.62 14.53
N TRP A 114 2.77 -3.75 14.26
CA TRP A 114 2.03 -4.52 15.26
C TRP A 114 2.96 -5.16 16.30
N SER A 115 4.18 -5.58 15.93
CA SER A 115 5.14 -6.13 16.88
C SER A 115 5.63 -5.13 17.93
N HIS A 116 5.44 -3.83 17.67
CA HIS A 116 5.86 -2.73 18.56
C HIS A 116 4.67 -1.93 19.11
N SER A 117 3.43 -2.37 18.91
CA SER A 117 2.24 -1.64 19.34
C SER A 117 1.14 -2.54 19.87
N ASP A 118 0.38 -2.04 20.85
CA ASP A 118 -0.83 -2.72 21.36
C ASP A 118 -2.05 -2.54 20.43
N ARG A 119 -1.84 -2.06 19.19
CA ARG A 119 -2.90 -1.69 18.24
C ARG A 119 -3.06 -2.69 17.09
N GLY A 120 -2.18 -3.68 17.02
CA GLY A 120 -2.29 -4.80 16.09
C GLY A 120 -3.08 -5.98 16.67
N PRO A 121 -3.28 -7.05 15.87
CA PRO A 121 -3.82 -8.31 16.36
C PRO A 121 -2.87 -8.97 17.36
N ALA A 122 -3.41 -9.48 18.47
CA ALA A 122 -2.63 -10.13 19.52
C ALA A 122 -1.93 -11.42 19.04
N ASP A 123 -2.41 -12.00 17.94
CA ASP A 123 -1.89 -13.21 17.32
C ASP A 123 -1.26 -12.94 15.95
N ALA A 124 -0.80 -11.70 15.73
CA ALA A 124 0.03 -11.34 14.58
C ALA A 124 1.28 -12.24 14.51
N PRO A 125 1.65 -12.74 13.32
CA PRO A 125 2.95 -13.36 13.10
C PRO A 125 4.10 -12.39 13.41
N ASP A 126 5.29 -12.95 13.59
CA ASP A 126 6.51 -12.14 13.69
C ASP A 126 6.76 -11.36 12.39
N PRO A 127 7.28 -10.12 12.44
CA PRO A 127 7.62 -9.35 11.24
C PRO A 127 8.55 -10.06 10.25
N ASP A 128 9.41 -10.97 10.72
CA ASP A 128 10.31 -11.75 9.87
C ASP A 128 9.62 -12.99 9.23
N THR A 129 8.32 -13.21 9.49
CA THR A 129 7.56 -14.33 8.92
C THR A 129 7.46 -14.19 7.40
N PRO A 130 7.89 -15.19 6.61
CA PRO A 130 7.80 -15.13 5.15
C PRO A 130 6.36 -14.92 4.66
N PRO A 131 6.12 -14.13 3.59
CA PRO A 131 4.75 -13.88 3.09
C PRO A 131 3.94 -15.13 2.73
N ALA A 132 4.62 -16.22 2.37
CA ALA A 132 3.99 -17.51 2.07
C ALA A 132 3.45 -18.23 3.31
N GLU A 133 4.00 -17.92 4.49
CA GLU A 133 3.63 -18.50 5.79
C GLU A 133 2.67 -17.59 6.56
N THR A 134 2.60 -16.30 6.21
CA THR A 134 1.66 -15.34 6.78
C THR A 134 0.20 -15.71 6.43
N PRO A 135 -0.67 -15.95 7.43
CA PRO A 135 -2.07 -16.29 7.20
C PRO A 135 -2.83 -15.25 6.37
N ALA A 136 -3.76 -15.72 5.54
CA ALA A 136 -4.49 -14.89 4.58
C ALA A 136 -5.15 -13.64 5.17
N ARG A 137 -5.64 -13.74 6.40
CA ARG A 137 -6.31 -12.62 7.11
C ARG A 137 -5.40 -11.42 7.39
N PHE A 138 -4.08 -11.61 7.42
CA PHE A 138 -3.13 -10.52 7.69
C PHE A 138 -2.57 -9.90 6.41
N ARG A 139 -2.77 -10.53 5.24
CA ARG A 139 -2.12 -10.16 3.98
C ARG A 139 -3.06 -9.56 2.93
N CYS A 140 -4.25 -9.13 3.34
CA CYS A 140 -5.24 -8.56 2.45
C CYS A 140 -5.54 -7.10 2.81
N PRO A 141 -5.90 -6.26 1.83
CA PRO A 141 -6.54 -4.98 2.11
C PRO A 141 -7.81 -5.19 2.95
N TYR A 142 -8.01 -4.32 3.93
CA TYR A 142 -9.28 -4.27 4.64
C TYR A 142 -10.38 -3.84 3.66
N THR A 143 -11.46 -4.62 3.61
CA THR A 143 -12.69 -4.23 2.91
C THR A 143 -13.75 -4.12 3.99
N PRO A 144 -14.20 -2.91 4.35
CA PRO A 144 -15.33 -2.78 5.25
C PRO A 144 -16.52 -3.50 4.61
N ASP A 145 -17.22 -4.34 5.38
CA ASP A 145 -18.48 -4.90 4.91
C ASP A 145 -19.43 -3.73 4.62
N ASP A 146 -19.87 -3.59 3.37
CA ASP A 146 -20.97 -2.69 2.97
C ASP A 146 -22.32 -3.07 3.64
N SER A 147 -22.31 -4.07 4.52
CA SER A 147 -23.42 -4.51 5.35
C SER A 147 -23.39 -3.83 6.73
N ALA A 148 -23.42 -2.50 6.75
CA ALA A 148 -23.84 -1.74 7.93
C ALA A 148 -25.04 -0.85 7.54
N PRO A 149 -26.22 -1.00 8.18
CA PRO A 149 -27.39 -0.16 7.92
C PRO A 149 -27.19 1.30 8.37
#